data_AF-A0A2H6H8Z6-F1
#
_entry.id   AF-A0A2H6H8Z6-F1
#
_cell.length_a   1.000
_cell.length_b   1.000
_cell.length_c   1.000
_cell.angle_alpha   90.00
_cell.angle_beta   90.00
_cell.angle_gamma   90.00
#
_symmetry.space_group_name_H-M   'P 1'
#
loop_
_entity.id
_entity.type
_entity.pdbx_description
1 polymer ?
#
loop_
_entity_poly.entity_id
_entity_poly.type
_entity_poly.pdbx_seq_one_letter_code
_entity_poly.pdbx_strand_id
1 'polypeptide(L)'
;MTVADLIPERGLASVNVGISVSDSADLARLGLSHRHAEMAVGEVARSVLIGGGHLVYGGRVKPSGFTQFLMHEVRRYGGEQSALTLCLAAPEHRRLSWDELDQLDRDIGTKGRVICLDISGVPIRDILDHKPVDPDPIEDAPSIQTSYSSLRRFLGEITDARVLIGGQLSEFKGEMPGIIEEAIVAVQRGQPLYVSAGFGGAAALVAKTLGIDDLGWAPSDFPTRPRNEQIDSAIRQLRAAARDTGWDPGTCGLAELEREQLAASHRASEIASLVVVGLARAAT
;
A
#
# COMPACT_ATOMS: atom_id res chain seq x y z
N MET A 1 -3.95 30.76 -12.84
CA MET A 1 -3.84 30.75 -11.36
C MET A 1 -5.02 29.93 -10.87
N THR A 2 -4.84 28.61 -10.76
CA THR A 2 -5.86 27.71 -10.23
C THR A 2 -6.03 28.03 -8.76
N VAL A 3 -7.25 28.32 -8.33
CA VAL A 3 -7.59 28.41 -6.92
C VAL A 3 -7.24 27.04 -6.34
N ALA A 4 -6.40 26.97 -5.32
CA ALA A 4 -6.15 25.71 -4.64
C ALA A 4 -7.49 25.23 -4.09
N ASP A 5 -8.00 24.12 -4.62
CA ASP A 5 -9.19 23.46 -4.08
C ASP A 5 -8.83 22.98 -2.67
N LEU A 6 -9.16 23.78 -1.66
CA LEU A 6 -8.98 23.39 -0.28
C LEU A 6 -9.95 22.24 0.00
N ILE A 7 -9.40 21.10 0.37
CA ILE A 7 -10.18 19.93 0.76
C ILE A 7 -10.92 20.30 2.06
N PRO A 8 -12.24 20.06 2.14
CA PRO A 8 -13.00 20.35 3.34
C PRO A 8 -12.39 19.68 4.57
N GLU A 9 -12.59 20.28 5.73
CA GLU A 9 -12.22 19.66 7.00
C GLU A 9 -12.89 18.27 7.07
N ARG A 10 -12.08 17.22 7.29
CA ARG A 10 -12.53 15.82 7.29
C ARG A 10 -13.11 15.31 5.96
N GLY A 11 -12.67 15.86 4.82
CA GLY A 11 -13.09 15.43 3.48
C GLY A 11 -12.83 13.95 3.14
N LEU A 12 -12.06 13.23 3.97
CA LEU A 12 -11.76 11.81 3.84
C LEU A 12 -12.37 10.94 4.95
N ALA A 13 -13.29 11.45 5.77
CA ALA A 13 -13.80 10.79 6.99
C ALA A 13 -14.32 9.34 6.81
N SER A 14 -14.70 8.96 5.61
CA SER A 14 -15.21 7.62 5.27
C SER A 14 -14.31 6.84 4.31
N VAL A 15 -13.08 7.28 4.09
CA VAL A 15 -12.17 6.69 3.10
C VAL A 15 -11.08 5.88 3.79
N ASN A 16 -11.05 4.58 3.53
CA ASN A 16 -10.00 3.67 3.95
C ASN A 16 -8.93 3.57 2.86
N VAL A 17 -7.74 4.10 3.14
CA VAL A 17 -6.63 4.18 2.19
C VAL A 17 -5.61 3.09 2.47
N GLY A 18 -5.44 2.18 1.52
CA GLY A 18 -4.37 1.19 1.52
C GLY A 18 -3.04 1.80 1.08
N ILE A 19 -1.97 1.61 1.86
CA ILE A 19 -0.62 1.99 1.44
C ILE A 19 0.18 0.74 1.08
N SER A 20 0.58 0.65 -0.19
CA SER A 20 1.44 -0.40 -0.73
C SER A 20 2.81 0.17 -1.03
N VAL A 21 3.80 -0.23 -0.24
CA VAL A 21 5.17 0.26 -0.38
C VAL A 21 6.18 -0.87 -0.16
N SER A 22 7.18 -0.92 -1.03
CA SER A 22 8.36 -1.76 -0.84
C SER A 22 9.55 -1.16 -1.60
N ASP A 23 10.75 -1.64 -1.29
CA ASP A 23 11.98 -1.16 -1.89
C ASP A 23 12.03 -1.48 -3.40
N SER A 24 12.85 -0.73 -4.13
CA SER A 24 12.96 -0.83 -5.58
C SER A 24 14.43 -0.83 -6.01
N ALA A 25 14.77 -1.70 -6.97
CA ALA A 25 16.11 -1.74 -7.56
C ALA A 25 16.47 -0.46 -8.32
N ASP A 26 15.47 0.37 -8.66
CA ASP A 26 15.67 1.60 -9.40
C ASP A 26 16.06 2.81 -8.52
N LEU A 27 15.91 2.74 -7.19
CA LEU A 27 16.06 3.93 -6.34
C LEU A 27 17.41 4.62 -6.54
N ALA A 28 18.52 3.88 -6.47
CA ALA A 28 19.85 4.46 -6.55
C ALA A 28 20.11 5.18 -7.89
N ARG A 29 19.65 4.59 -9.01
CA ARG A 29 19.84 5.19 -10.34
C ARG A 29 18.92 6.39 -10.60
N LEU A 30 17.84 6.52 -9.83
CA LEU A 30 16.97 7.68 -9.79
C LEU A 30 17.48 8.79 -8.85
N GLY A 31 18.64 8.57 -8.21
CA GLY A 31 19.18 9.48 -7.18
C GLY A 31 18.41 9.42 -5.85
N LEU A 32 17.63 8.36 -5.64
CA LEU A 32 16.81 8.14 -4.47
C LEU A 32 17.45 7.11 -3.52
N SER A 33 16.88 7.04 -2.33
CA SER A 33 17.21 6.08 -1.29
C SER A 33 15.93 5.62 -0.61
N HIS A 34 15.99 4.54 0.17
CA HIS A 34 14.85 4.06 0.95
C HIS A 34 14.15 5.17 1.76
N ARG A 35 14.92 6.09 2.36
CA ARG A 35 14.40 7.26 3.09
C ARG A 35 13.45 8.15 2.29
N HIS A 36 13.62 8.24 0.97
CA HIS A 36 12.71 9.03 0.13
C HIS A 36 11.33 8.37 0.07
N ALA A 37 11.26 7.03 0.04
CA ALA A 37 9.99 6.31 0.09
C ALA A 37 9.34 6.46 1.48
N GLU A 38 10.14 6.42 2.57
CA GLU A 38 9.65 6.71 3.93
C GLU A 38 9.05 8.12 4.03
N MET A 39 9.71 9.14 3.48
CA MET A 39 9.18 10.51 3.46
C MET A 39 7.87 10.60 2.67
N ALA A 40 7.79 9.96 1.49
CA ALA A 40 6.57 9.95 0.68
C ALA A 40 5.41 9.27 1.41
N VAL A 41 5.65 8.08 2.00
CA VAL A 41 4.66 7.38 2.83
C VAL A 41 4.22 8.25 4.01
N GLY A 42 5.14 8.98 4.64
CA GLY A 42 4.85 9.84 5.79
C GLY A 42 3.97 11.01 5.47
N GLU A 43 4.30 11.75 4.41
CA GLU A 43 3.48 12.88 3.99
C GLU A 43 2.10 12.42 3.48
N VAL A 44 2.02 11.28 2.77
CA VAL A 44 0.74 10.69 2.38
C VAL A 44 -0.08 10.31 3.61
N ALA A 45 0.52 9.54 4.54
CA ALA A 45 -0.15 9.12 5.76
C ALA A 45 -0.66 10.32 6.57
N ARG A 46 0.20 11.32 6.81
CA ARG A 46 -0.17 12.54 7.52
C ARG A 46 -1.31 13.27 6.84
N SER A 47 -1.25 13.44 5.53
CA SER A 47 -2.26 14.20 4.79
C SER A 47 -3.61 13.47 4.79
N VAL A 48 -3.61 12.13 4.69
CA VAL A 48 -4.83 11.31 4.86
C VAL A 48 -5.41 11.48 6.27
N LEU A 49 -4.57 11.40 7.31
CA LEU A 49 -5.00 11.54 8.71
C LEU A 49 -5.59 12.93 9.00
N ILE A 50 -4.94 14.00 8.53
CA ILE A 50 -5.44 15.39 8.66
C ILE A 50 -6.76 15.55 7.89
N GLY A 51 -6.88 14.90 6.73
CA GLY A 51 -8.13 14.81 5.97
C GLY A 51 -9.22 13.98 6.65
N GLY A 52 -8.95 13.37 7.81
CA GLY A 52 -9.89 12.54 8.57
C GLY A 52 -10.01 11.09 8.08
N GLY A 53 -9.19 10.67 7.12
CA GLY A 53 -9.21 9.32 6.55
C GLY A 53 -8.59 8.26 7.44
N HIS A 54 -8.80 7.01 7.05
CA HIS A 54 -8.32 5.83 7.78
C HIS A 54 -7.24 5.11 6.99
N LEU A 55 -6.10 4.81 7.62
CA LEU A 55 -5.01 4.08 6.99
C LEU A 55 -5.19 2.58 7.17
N VAL A 56 -5.00 1.81 6.11
CA VAL A 56 -4.95 0.35 6.14
C VAL A 56 -3.59 -0.10 5.64
N TYR A 57 -2.89 -0.93 6.42
CA TYR A 57 -1.53 -1.33 6.08
C TYR A 57 -1.30 -2.82 6.32
N GLY A 58 -0.79 -3.50 5.28
CA GLY A 58 -0.23 -4.85 5.37
C GLY A 58 1.25 -4.75 5.72
N GLY A 59 1.60 -5.06 6.96
CA GLY A 59 2.92 -4.76 7.49
C GLY A 59 3.67 -5.95 8.02
N ARG A 60 4.98 -5.76 8.16
CA ARG A 60 5.84 -6.59 9.01
C ARG A 60 6.19 -5.80 10.25
N VAL A 61 6.09 -6.41 11.42
CA VAL A 61 6.41 -5.74 12.69
C VAL A 61 7.93 -5.73 12.92
N LYS A 62 8.62 -6.76 12.44
CA LYS A 62 10.07 -6.93 12.56
C LYS A 62 10.72 -7.23 11.19
N PRO A 63 11.90 -6.65 10.90
CA PRO A 63 12.55 -5.55 11.62
C PRO A 63 11.74 -4.24 11.49
N SER A 64 12.14 -3.22 12.24
CA SER A 64 11.56 -1.87 12.15
C SER A 64 11.58 -1.34 10.71
N GLY A 65 10.50 -0.68 10.30
CA GLY A 65 10.33 -0.10 8.97
C GLY A 65 9.03 0.68 8.89
N PHE A 66 8.36 0.64 7.72
CA PHE A 66 7.12 1.37 7.46
C PHE A 66 6.03 1.16 8.52
N THR A 67 5.87 -0.05 9.09
CA THR A 67 4.88 -0.30 10.17
C THR A 67 5.08 0.62 11.36
N GLN A 68 6.31 0.67 11.91
CA GLN A 68 6.62 1.52 13.06
C GLN A 68 6.50 3.00 12.71
N PHE A 69 6.92 3.36 11.51
CA PHE A 69 6.83 4.71 11.01
C PHE A 69 5.37 5.19 10.89
N LEU A 70 4.47 4.38 10.34
CA LEU A 70 3.03 4.68 10.26
C LEU A 70 2.40 4.77 11.65
N MET A 71 2.76 3.90 12.58
CA MET A 71 2.30 3.99 13.98
C MET A 71 2.72 5.33 14.62
N HIS A 72 3.94 5.81 14.34
CA HIS A 72 4.39 7.13 14.82
C HIS A 72 3.58 8.29 14.21
N GLU A 73 3.31 8.27 12.90
CA GLU A 73 2.51 9.31 12.27
C GLU A 73 1.06 9.31 12.79
N VAL A 74 0.46 8.13 12.99
CA VAL A 74 -0.90 8.00 13.56
C VAL A 74 -0.96 8.51 15.00
N ARG A 75 0.06 8.25 15.83
CA ARG A 75 0.12 8.80 17.19
C ARG A 75 0.22 10.33 17.20
N ARG A 76 0.91 10.92 16.21
CA ARG A 76 1.16 12.37 16.14
C ARG A 76 0.03 13.16 15.50
N TYR A 77 -0.55 12.62 14.42
CA TYR A 77 -1.48 13.32 13.55
C TYR A 77 -2.88 12.69 13.51
N GLY A 78 -3.05 11.49 14.06
CA GLY A 78 -4.36 10.88 14.21
C GLY A 78 -5.22 11.65 15.21
N GLY A 79 -6.44 12.00 14.79
CA GLY A 79 -7.45 12.62 15.64
C GLY A 79 -7.93 11.70 16.78
N GLU A 80 -9.01 12.06 17.46
CA GLU A 80 -9.55 11.23 18.56
C GLU A 80 -10.12 9.88 18.10
N GLN A 81 -10.38 9.73 16.81
CA GLN A 81 -10.91 8.49 16.22
C GLN A 81 -9.79 7.53 15.79
N SER A 82 -10.13 6.24 15.77
CA SER A 82 -9.26 5.19 15.23
C SER A 82 -8.96 5.44 13.74
N ALA A 83 -7.68 5.57 13.41
CA ALA A 83 -7.21 6.01 12.10
C ALA A 83 -6.19 5.04 11.46
N LEU A 84 -5.98 3.86 12.06
CA LEU A 84 -5.11 2.81 11.53
C LEU A 84 -5.70 1.40 11.73
N THR A 85 -5.73 0.61 10.66
CA THR A 85 -5.88 -0.84 10.71
C THR A 85 -4.58 -1.48 10.23
N LEU A 86 -3.86 -2.12 11.15
CA LEU A 86 -2.65 -2.90 10.84
C LEU A 86 -3.03 -4.37 10.66
N CYS A 87 -2.85 -4.91 9.45
CA CYS A 87 -3.13 -6.31 9.16
C CYS A 87 -1.83 -7.12 9.08
N LEU A 88 -1.76 -8.22 9.83
CA LEU A 88 -0.63 -9.15 9.86
C LEU A 88 -1.02 -10.49 9.25
N ALA A 89 -0.25 -10.93 8.25
CA ALA A 89 -0.35 -12.29 7.73
C ALA A 89 0.13 -13.32 8.76
N ALA A 90 -0.32 -14.57 8.64
CA ALA A 90 0.07 -15.66 9.55
C ALA A 90 1.58 -15.80 9.82
N PRO A 91 2.47 -15.73 8.81
CA PRO A 91 3.92 -15.82 9.04
C PRO A 91 4.53 -14.61 9.77
N GLU A 92 3.81 -13.49 9.87
CA GLU A 92 4.29 -12.28 10.54
C GLU A 92 3.90 -12.28 12.01
N HIS A 93 2.63 -12.55 12.34
CA HIS A 93 2.20 -12.57 13.74
C HIS A 93 2.68 -13.81 14.50
N ARG A 94 2.84 -14.96 13.83
CA ARG A 94 3.40 -16.17 14.48
C ARG A 94 4.90 -16.12 14.77
N ARG A 95 5.59 -15.05 14.37
CA ARG A 95 6.99 -14.80 14.77
C ARG A 95 7.12 -13.91 16.00
N LEU A 96 6.00 -13.42 16.49
CA LEU A 96 5.93 -12.58 17.68
C LEU A 96 5.46 -13.45 18.84
N SER A 97 6.06 -13.26 20.01
CA SER A 97 5.48 -13.83 21.22
C SER A 97 4.15 -13.15 21.55
N TRP A 98 3.36 -13.77 22.40
CA TRP A 98 2.11 -13.17 22.89
C TRP A 98 2.31 -11.79 23.51
N ASP A 99 3.37 -11.62 24.32
CA ASP A 99 3.70 -10.34 24.95
C ASP A 99 4.07 -9.28 23.90
N GLU A 100 4.68 -9.67 22.78
CA GLU A 100 5.01 -8.75 21.69
C GLU A 100 3.78 -8.33 20.89
N LEU A 101 2.84 -9.23 20.65
CA LEU A 101 1.54 -8.91 20.02
C LEU A 101 0.68 -8.02 20.91
N ASP A 102 0.60 -8.34 22.20
CA ASP A 102 -0.10 -7.55 23.21
C ASP A 102 0.55 -6.15 23.37
N GLN A 103 1.88 -6.06 23.34
CA GLN A 103 2.58 -4.79 23.32
C GLN A 103 2.29 -3.98 22.05
N LEU A 104 2.26 -4.62 20.88
CA LEU A 104 1.91 -3.98 19.61
C LEU A 104 0.48 -3.41 19.64
N ASP A 105 -0.48 -4.19 20.14
CA ASP A 105 -1.87 -3.75 20.27
C ASP A 105 -2.01 -2.57 21.23
N ARG A 106 -1.38 -2.64 22.42
CA ARG A 106 -1.30 -1.50 23.36
C ARG A 106 -0.64 -0.27 22.75
N ASP A 107 0.41 -0.47 21.95
CA ASP A 107 1.12 0.62 21.30
C ASP A 107 0.28 1.33 20.24
N ILE A 108 -0.59 0.60 19.55
CA ILE A 108 -1.59 1.21 18.67
C ILE A 108 -2.70 1.87 19.50
N GLY A 109 -3.14 1.22 20.58
CA GLY A 109 -4.12 1.73 21.52
C GLY A 109 -5.41 2.16 20.85
N THR A 110 -6.03 3.24 21.34
CA THR A 110 -7.30 3.76 20.79
C THR A 110 -7.18 4.37 19.40
N LYS A 111 -5.95 4.53 18.88
CA LYS A 111 -5.68 5.17 17.58
C LYS A 111 -5.79 4.20 16.41
N GLY A 112 -5.96 2.91 16.67
CA GLY A 112 -6.11 1.91 15.62
C GLY A 112 -6.47 0.55 16.16
N ARG A 113 -6.22 -0.48 15.35
CA ARG A 113 -6.37 -1.88 15.73
C ARG A 113 -5.38 -2.77 14.97
N VAL A 114 -5.04 -3.90 15.56
CA VAL A 114 -4.31 -5.00 14.89
C VAL A 114 -5.31 -6.07 14.46
N ILE A 115 -5.20 -6.54 13.22
CA ILE A 115 -5.93 -7.70 12.71
C ILE A 115 -4.90 -8.77 12.31
N CYS A 116 -4.93 -9.90 13.00
CA CYS A 116 -4.13 -11.06 12.63
C CYS A 116 -4.96 -12.01 11.76
N LEU A 117 -4.42 -12.44 10.63
CA LEU A 117 -5.08 -13.33 9.69
C LEU A 117 -4.50 -14.75 9.77
N ASP A 118 -5.33 -15.76 9.56
CA ASP A 118 -4.83 -17.11 9.29
C ASP A 118 -4.24 -17.22 7.85
N ILE A 119 -3.77 -18.41 7.47
CA ILE A 119 -3.17 -18.66 6.15
C ILE A 119 -4.18 -18.38 5.01
N SER A 120 -5.46 -18.58 5.26
CA SER A 120 -6.55 -18.37 4.31
C SER A 120 -7.02 -16.91 4.24
N GLY A 121 -6.49 -16.02 5.08
CA GLY A 121 -6.86 -14.61 5.12
C GLY A 121 -8.09 -14.32 6.00
N VAL A 122 -8.50 -15.28 6.82
CA VAL A 122 -9.62 -15.09 7.75
C VAL A 122 -9.11 -14.40 9.02
N PRO A 123 -9.76 -13.31 9.48
CA PRO A 123 -9.43 -12.69 10.76
C PRO A 123 -9.55 -13.69 11.91
N ILE A 124 -8.46 -13.85 12.66
CA ILE A 124 -8.42 -14.64 13.88
C ILE A 124 -9.08 -13.81 14.98
N ARG A 125 -10.25 -14.25 15.43
CA ARG A 125 -10.92 -13.68 16.61
C ARG A 125 -10.14 -14.08 17.86
N ASP A 126 -10.17 -13.22 18.87
CA ASP A 126 -9.76 -13.58 20.23
C ASP A 126 -8.26 -13.94 20.35
N ILE A 127 -7.43 -13.47 19.41
CA ILE A 127 -5.99 -13.78 19.41
C ILE A 127 -5.35 -13.38 20.74
N LEU A 128 -5.78 -12.25 21.34
CA LEU A 128 -5.27 -11.77 22.62
C LEU A 128 -6.02 -12.31 23.85
N ASP A 129 -7.21 -12.88 23.68
CA ASP A 129 -8.08 -13.29 24.80
C ASP A 129 -7.68 -14.64 25.38
N HIS A 130 -6.90 -15.42 24.64
CA HIS A 130 -6.35 -16.69 25.10
C HIS A 130 -4.84 -16.55 25.08
N LYS A 131 -4.17 -16.84 26.20
CA LYS A 131 -2.70 -16.91 26.29
C LYS A 131 -2.25 -18.38 26.11
N PRO A 132 -2.25 -18.97 24.90
CA PRO A 132 -1.69 -20.30 24.70
C PRO A 132 -0.15 -20.24 24.68
N VAL A 133 0.46 -21.41 24.47
CA VAL A 133 1.87 -21.53 24.05
C VAL A 133 2.12 -20.63 22.84
N ASP A 134 3.32 -20.05 22.76
CA ASP A 134 3.73 -19.27 21.58
C ASP A 134 3.51 -20.10 20.30
N PRO A 135 2.90 -19.53 19.25
CA PRO A 135 2.58 -20.27 18.04
C PRO A 135 3.86 -20.70 17.31
N ASP A 136 3.86 -21.92 16.76
CA ASP A 136 4.97 -22.36 15.91
C ASP A 136 5.09 -21.45 14.67
N PRO A 137 6.30 -20.97 14.34
CA PRO A 137 6.55 -20.20 13.13
C PRO A 137 6.16 -20.99 11.88
N ILE A 138 5.63 -20.27 10.88
CA ILE A 138 5.40 -20.83 9.55
C ILE A 138 6.68 -20.66 8.73
N GLU A 139 7.28 -21.78 8.34
CA GLU A 139 8.56 -21.80 7.59
C GLU A 139 8.43 -22.36 6.18
N ASP A 140 7.36 -23.09 5.86
CA ASP A 140 7.18 -23.67 4.54
C ASP A 140 6.77 -22.61 3.51
N ALA A 141 7.43 -22.64 2.35
CA ALA A 141 7.22 -21.66 1.29
C ALA A 141 5.76 -21.59 0.78
N PRO A 142 5.03 -22.71 0.58
CA PRO A 142 3.63 -22.66 0.14
C PRO A 142 2.72 -21.92 1.11
N SER A 143 2.77 -22.21 2.41
CA SER A 143 1.92 -21.54 3.40
C SER A 143 2.26 -20.06 3.52
N ILE A 144 3.55 -19.70 3.44
CA ILE A 144 4.00 -18.31 3.42
C ILE A 144 3.41 -17.57 2.20
N GLN A 145 3.52 -18.17 1.02
CA GLN A 145 3.02 -17.62 -0.24
C GLN A 145 1.51 -17.41 -0.20
N THR A 146 0.74 -18.43 0.19
CA THR A 146 -0.71 -18.33 0.36
C THR A 146 -1.08 -17.25 1.36
N SER A 147 -0.38 -17.14 2.49
CA SER A 147 -0.68 -16.15 3.53
C SER A 147 -0.54 -14.71 3.05
N TYR A 148 0.50 -14.37 2.27
CA TYR A 148 0.65 -13.01 1.76
C TYR A 148 -0.37 -12.68 0.67
N SER A 149 -0.69 -13.64 -0.22
CA SER A 149 -1.76 -13.45 -1.20
C SER A 149 -3.13 -13.26 -0.52
N SER A 150 -3.41 -14.04 0.52
CA SER A 150 -4.63 -13.89 1.31
C SER A 150 -4.69 -12.56 2.07
N LEU A 151 -3.57 -12.10 2.64
CA LEU A 151 -3.47 -10.76 3.22
C LEU A 151 -3.81 -9.68 2.18
N ARG A 152 -3.26 -9.74 0.97
CA ARG A 152 -3.50 -8.74 -0.08
C ARG A 152 -4.97 -8.70 -0.52
N ARG A 153 -5.61 -9.87 -0.64
CA ARG A 153 -7.05 -9.96 -0.91
C ARG A 153 -7.87 -9.32 0.21
N PHE A 154 -7.56 -9.64 1.47
CA PHE A 154 -8.23 -9.05 2.63
C PHE A 154 -8.03 -7.54 2.70
N LEU A 155 -6.81 -7.03 2.47
CA LEU A 155 -6.55 -5.60 2.42
C LEU A 155 -7.42 -4.92 1.36
N GLY A 156 -7.56 -5.54 0.17
CA GLY A 156 -8.45 -5.04 -0.86
C GLY A 156 -9.94 -5.03 -0.47
N GLU A 157 -10.38 -5.91 0.42
CA GLU A 157 -11.77 -5.93 0.92
C GLU A 157 -12.11 -4.76 1.82
N ILE A 158 -11.12 -4.25 2.56
CA ILE A 158 -11.31 -3.24 3.60
C ILE A 158 -10.74 -1.88 3.23
N THR A 159 -10.28 -1.70 1.99
CA THR A 159 -9.81 -0.42 1.46
C THR A 159 -10.77 0.11 0.40
N ASP A 160 -10.91 1.43 0.34
CA ASP A 160 -11.67 2.13 -0.70
C ASP A 160 -10.75 2.61 -1.82
N ALA A 161 -9.47 2.86 -1.52
CA ALA A 161 -8.47 3.35 -2.45
C ALA A 161 -7.07 2.83 -2.10
N ARG A 162 -6.13 2.88 -3.05
CA ARG A 162 -4.77 2.38 -2.81
C ARG A 162 -3.67 3.25 -3.40
N VAL A 163 -2.64 3.51 -2.59
CA VAL A 163 -1.43 4.24 -2.97
C VAL A 163 -0.29 3.24 -3.19
N LEU A 164 0.38 3.30 -4.34
CA LEU A 164 1.47 2.41 -4.73
C LEU A 164 2.80 3.19 -4.84
N ILE A 165 3.82 2.77 -4.09
CA ILE A 165 5.15 3.41 -4.08
C ILE A 165 6.25 2.34 -4.21
N GLY A 166 7.03 2.42 -5.29
CA GLY A 166 8.18 1.53 -5.51
C GLY A 166 7.80 0.08 -5.79
N GLY A 167 8.49 -0.87 -5.15
CA GLY A 167 8.14 -2.29 -5.16
C GLY A 167 9.14 -3.22 -5.83
N GLN A 168 9.38 -4.34 -5.16
CA GLN A 168 10.33 -5.36 -5.61
C GLN A 168 9.84 -6.11 -6.85
N LEU A 169 10.76 -6.32 -7.80
CA LEU A 169 10.58 -7.15 -9.00
C LEU A 169 11.49 -8.39 -9.00
N SER A 170 12.08 -8.70 -7.86
CA SER A 170 12.88 -9.90 -7.60
C SER A 170 12.68 -10.30 -6.14
N GLU A 171 12.85 -11.59 -5.83
CA GLU A 171 12.80 -12.11 -4.45
C GLU A 171 11.53 -11.73 -3.67
N PHE A 172 10.42 -11.49 -4.38
CA PHE A 172 9.14 -11.15 -3.76
C PHE A 172 8.51 -12.36 -3.07
N LYS A 173 7.77 -12.09 -1.99
CA LYS A 173 7.02 -13.11 -1.26
C LYS A 173 5.61 -13.22 -1.85
N GLY A 174 5.33 -14.32 -2.55
CA GLY A 174 4.04 -14.53 -3.22
C GLY A 174 4.20 -15.24 -4.58
N GLU A 175 3.09 -15.49 -5.25
CA GLU A 175 3.07 -15.98 -6.64
C GLU A 175 3.59 -14.95 -7.65
N MET A 176 3.50 -13.67 -7.29
CA MET A 176 3.87 -12.54 -8.12
C MET A 176 4.35 -11.34 -7.27
N PRO A 177 4.89 -10.27 -7.88
CA PRO A 177 5.26 -9.05 -7.16
C PRO A 177 4.08 -8.47 -6.37
N GLY A 178 4.27 -8.24 -5.06
CA GLY A 178 3.18 -7.90 -4.15
C GLY A 178 2.39 -6.63 -4.54
N ILE A 179 3.08 -5.58 -5.00
CA ILE A 179 2.42 -4.35 -5.45
C ILE A 179 1.60 -4.57 -6.72
N ILE A 180 2.03 -5.46 -7.63
CA ILE A 180 1.24 -5.81 -8.82
C ILE A 180 0.00 -6.61 -8.40
N GLU A 181 0.13 -7.54 -7.45
CA GLU A 181 -1.00 -8.30 -6.91
C GLU A 181 -2.03 -7.38 -6.22
N GLU A 182 -1.58 -6.43 -5.42
CA GLU A 182 -2.45 -5.44 -4.79
C GLU A 182 -3.12 -4.52 -5.81
N ALA A 183 -2.43 -4.15 -6.89
CA ALA A 183 -3.02 -3.42 -8.00
C ALA A 183 -4.09 -4.25 -8.74
N ILE A 184 -3.85 -5.55 -8.97
CA ILE A 184 -4.85 -6.46 -9.56
C ILE A 184 -6.11 -6.50 -8.69
N VAL A 185 -5.95 -6.69 -7.38
CA VAL A 185 -7.08 -6.74 -6.44
C VAL A 185 -7.85 -5.41 -6.43
N ALA A 186 -7.16 -4.27 -6.41
CA ALA A 186 -7.79 -2.96 -6.44
C ALA A 186 -8.57 -2.74 -7.74
N VAL A 187 -7.97 -3.05 -8.90
CA VAL A 187 -8.62 -2.96 -10.22
C VAL A 187 -9.86 -3.85 -10.30
N GLN A 188 -9.76 -5.10 -9.83
CA GLN A 188 -10.90 -6.03 -9.80
C GLN A 188 -12.08 -5.52 -8.96
N ARG A 189 -11.79 -4.65 -7.99
CA ARG A 189 -12.78 -4.03 -7.10
C ARG A 189 -13.23 -2.65 -7.56
N GLY A 190 -12.74 -2.16 -8.70
CA GLY A 190 -13.04 -0.81 -9.17
C GLY A 190 -12.43 0.30 -8.30
N GLN A 191 -11.42 -0.01 -7.49
CA GLN A 191 -10.81 0.96 -6.58
C GLN A 191 -9.86 1.90 -7.33
N PRO A 192 -9.84 3.20 -7.00
CA PRO A 192 -8.86 4.12 -7.54
C PRO A 192 -7.43 3.78 -7.06
N LEU A 193 -6.49 3.91 -8.00
CA LEU A 193 -5.06 3.72 -7.77
C LEU A 193 -4.31 5.04 -7.86
N TYR A 194 -3.49 5.33 -6.87
CA TYR A 194 -2.57 6.46 -6.84
C TYR A 194 -1.14 5.93 -6.95
N VAL A 195 -0.54 6.04 -8.13
CA VAL A 195 0.71 5.35 -8.45
C VAL A 195 1.86 6.34 -8.51
N SER A 196 2.82 6.24 -7.58
CA SER A 196 4.08 6.98 -7.62
C SER A 196 5.16 6.14 -8.32
N ALA A 197 5.13 6.15 -9.65
CA ALA A 197 6.05 5.42 -10.51
C ALA A 197 7.50 5.91 -10.41
N GLY A 198 7.72 7.15 -9.95
CA GLY A 198 9.02 7.77 -9.73
C GLY A 198 9.92 7.00 -8.75
N PHE A 199 9.38 6.10 -7.94
CA PHE A 199 10.19 5.19 -7.10
C PHE A 199 10.61 3.90 -7.83
N GLY A 200 10.21 3.74 -9.10
CA GLY A 200 10.51 2.59 -9.96
C GLY A 200 9.84 1.29 -9.53
N GLY A 201 10.43 0.17 -9.95
CA GLY A 201 9.98 -1.15 -9.55
C GLY A 201 8.56 -1.49 -10.00
N ALA A 202 7.82 -2.19 -9.14
CA ALA A 202 6.48 -2.68 -9.45
C ALA A 202 5.44 -1.57 -9.71
N ALA A 203 5.50 -0.45 -8.98
CA ALA A 203 4.60 0.69 -9.19
C ALA A 203 4.78 1.28 -10.60
N ALA A 204 6.01 1.39 -11.09
CA ALA A 204 6.26 1.82 -12.48
C ALA A 204 5.69 0.82 -13.50
N LEU A 205 5.83 -0.50 -13.28
CA LEU A 205 5.19 -1.47 -14.15
C LEU A 205 3.66 -1.34 -14.14
N VAL A 206 3.04 -1.09 -12.98
CA VAL A 206 1.59 -0.86 -12.87
C VAL A 206 1.19 0.37 -13.68
N ALA A 207 1.88 1.50 -13.49
CA ALA A 207 1.58 2.75 -14.20
C ALA A 207 1.60 2.58 -15.72
N LYS A 208 2.69 2.00 -16.25
CA LYS A 208 2.83 1.71 -17.68
C LYS A 208 1.81 0.70 -18.20
N THR A 209 1.49 -0.30 -17.39
CA THR A 209 0.58 -1.40 -17.80
C THR A 209 -0.86 -0.93 -17.91
N LEU A 210 -1.28 -0.03 -17.01
CA LEU A 210 -2.64 0.52 -16.95
C LEU A 210 -2.80 1.81 -17.76
N GLY A 211 -1.75 2.30 -18.43
CA GLY A 211 -1.80 3.55 -19.20
C GLY A 211 -1.99 4.79 -18.31
N ILE A 212 -1.49 4.75 -17.07
CA ILE A 212 -1.49 5.90 -16.16
C ILE A 212 -0.42 6.91 -16.59
N ASP A 213 0.73 6.40 -17.05
CA ASP A 213 1.87 7.17 -17.54
C ASP A 213 2.70 6.27 -18.49
N ASP A 214 3.27 6.84 -19.56
CA ASP A 214 4.08 6.08 -20.54
C ASP A 214 5.54 5.86 -20.10
N LEU A 215 5.94 6.53 -19.02
CA LEU A 215 7.27 6.59 -18.40
C LEU A 215 8.34 7.20 -19.33
N GLY A 216 7.95 8.09 -20.26
CA GLY A 216 8.86 8.73 -21.21
C GLY A 216 9.91 9.64 -20.56
N TRP A 217 9.66 10.07 -19.32
CA TRP A 217 10.60 10.85 -18.49
C TRP A 217 11.67 9.99 -17.80
N ALA A 218 11.49 8.66 -17.76
CA ALA A 218 12.37 7.77 -17.03
C ALA A 218 13.63 7.38 -17.83
N PRO A 219 14.71 6.91 -17.17
CA PRO A 219 15.89 6.43 -17.87
C PRO A 219 15.58 5.22 -18.78
N SER A 220 16.49 4.89 -19.70
CA SER A 220 16.35 3.69 -20.52
C SER A 220 16.20 2.42 -19.66
N ASP A 221 15.48 1.43 -20.21
CA ASP A 221 15.21 0.15 -19.55
C ASP A 221 14.54 0.30 -18.17
N PHE A 222 13.62 1.26 -18.04
CA PHE A 222 12.84 1.50 -16.82
C PHE A 222 11.45 0.82 -16.84
N PRO A 223 11.02 0.22 -15.70
CA PRO A 223 11.79 -0.07 -14.50
C PRO A 223 12.77 -1.24 -14.68
N THR A 224 13.80 -1.29 -13.83
CA THR A 224 14.79 -2.39 -13.85
C THR A 224 14.11 -3.68 -13.40
N ARG A 225 14.10 -4.70 -14.26
CA ARG A 225 13.49 -5.99 -13.95
C ARG A 225 14.26 -7.17 -14.56
N PRO A 226 14.28 -8.33 -13.89
CA PRO A 226 14.76 -9.56 -14.52
C PRO A 226 13.77 -10.03 -15.59
N ARG A 227 14.26 -10.81 -16.56
CA ARG A 227 13.38 -11.62 -17.42
C ARG A 227 12.80 -12.74 -16.57
N ASN A 228 11.51 -12.69 -16.30
CA ASN A 228 10.85 -13.60 -15.38
C ASN A 228 9.37 -13.77 -15.78
N GLU A 229 8.98 -15.02 -16.05
CA GLU A 229 7.63 -15.37 -16.50
C GLU A 229 6.55 -15.07 -15.45
N GLN A 230 6.87 -15.09 -14.15
CA GLN A 230 5.92 -14.71 -13.10
C GLN A 230 5.58 -13.21 -13.20
N ILE A 231 6.56 -12.36 -13.51
CA ILE A 231 6.33 -10.92 -13.70
C ILE A 231 5.53 -10.69 -14.98
N ASP A 232 5.90 -11.34 -16.08
CA ASP A 232 5.19 -11.19 -17.35
C ASP A 232 3.74 -11.71 -17.25
N SER A 233 3.51 -12.80 -16.51
CA SER A 233 2.19 -13.31 -16.17
C SER A 233 1.39 -12.33 -15.33
N ALA A 234 1.99 -11.73 -14.30
CA ALA A 234 1.33 -10.74 -13.44
C ALA A 234 0.90 -9.49 -14.23
N ILE A 235 1.74 -9.01 -15.17
CA ILE A 235 1.38 -7.90 -16.07
C ILE A 235 0.19 -8.29 -16.96
N ARG A 236 0.19 -9.51 -17.52
CA ARG A 236 -0.96 -9.99 -18.33
C ARG A 236 -2.24 -10.07 -17.51
N GLN A 237 -2.15 -10.54 -16.26
CA GLN A 237 -3.28 -10.60 -15.33
C GLN A 237 -3.80 -9.21 -14.98
N LEU A 238 -2.92 -8.23 -14.73
CA LEU A 238 -3.31 -6.84 -14.48
C LEU A 238 -4.04 -6.22 -15.68
N ARG A 239 -3.53 -6.42 -16.91
CA ARG A 239 -4.23 -5.96 -18.12
C ARG A 239 -5.58 -6.63 -18.30
N ALA A 240 -5.66 -7.94 -18.03
CA ALA A 240 -6.91 -8.67 -18.12
C ALA A 240 -7.92 -8.13 -17.10
N ALA A 241 -7.52 -7.96 -15.84
CA ALA A 241 -8.37 -7.40 -14.80
C ALA A 241 -8.93 -6.02 -15.17
N ALA A 242 -8.08 -5.11 -15.69
CA ALA A 242 -8.52 -3.77 -16.08
C ALA A 242 -9.50 -3.81 -17.25
N ARG A 243 -9.23 -4.63 -18.27
CA ARG A 243 -10.13 -4.81 -19.41
C ARG A 243 -11.47 -5.42 -18.98
N ASP A 244 -11.43 -6.47 -18.16
CA ASP A 244 -12.62 -7.27 -17.81
C ASP A 244 -13.55 -6.50 -16.86
N THR A 245 -13.02 -5.57 -16.06
CA THR A 245 -13.79 -4.68 -15.19
C THR A 245 -14.13 -3.33 -15.82
N GLY A 246 -13.54 -2.99 -16.96
CA GLY A 246 -13.64 -1.65 -17.54
C GLY A 246 -13.02 -0.56 -16.65
N TRP A 247 -12.01 -0.93 -15.85
CA TRP A 247 -11.35 0.00 -14.93
C TRP A 247 -10.70 1.15 -15.71
N ASP A 248 -10.97 2.37 -15.26
CA ASP A 248 -10.46 3.61 -15.87
C ASP A 248 -9.59 4.38 -14.86
N PRO A 249 -8.34 4.73 -15.21
CA PRO A 249 -7.51 5.58 -14.35
C PRO A 249 -8.14 6.95 -14.05
N GLY A 250 -9.11 7.42 -14.86
CA GLY A 250 -9.91 8.62 -14.61
C GLY A 250 -10.75 8.59 -13.34
N THR A 251 -11.04 7.42 -12.80
CA THR A 251 -11.88 7.24 -11.60
C THR A 251 -11.21 7.66 -10.29
N CYS A 252 -9.90 7.97 -10.31
CA CYS A 252 -9.16 8.43 -9.12
C CYS A 252 -9.30 9.91 -8.77
N GLY A 253 -10.22 10.64 -9.44
CA GLY A 253 -10.47 12.05 -9.16
C GLY A 253 -9.35 13.02 -9.60
N LEU A 254 -8.26 12.50 -10.19
CA LEU A 254 -7.20 13.29 -10.79
C LEU A 254 -7.39 13.40 -12.30
N ALA A 255 -7.10 14.58 -12.85
CA ALA A 255 -6.97 14.79 -14.30
C ALA A 255 -5.75 14.02 -14.86
N GLU A 256 -5.69 13.86 -16.18
CA GLU A 256 -4.59 13.15 -16.85
C GLU A 256 -3.21 13.70 -16.48
N LEU A 257 -3.01 15.01 -16.61
CA LEU A 257 -1.76 15.67 -16.23
C LEU A 257 -1.43 15.53 -14.74
N GLU A 258 -2.44 15.49 -13.86
CA GLU A 258 -2.23 15.29 -12.42
C GLU A 258 -1.79 13.85 -12.11
N ARG A 259 -2.31 12.86 -12.86
CA ARG A 259 -1.88 11.46 -12.74
C ARG A 259 -0.45 11.25 -13.25
N GLU A 260 -0.10 11.85 -14.38
CA GLU A 260 1.26 11.84 -14.92
C GLU A 260 2.23 12.54 -13.95
N GLN A 261 1.83 13.68 -13.39
CA GLN A 261 2.63 14.38 -12.38
C GLN A 261 2.83 13.53 -11.12
N LEU A 262 1.79 12.88 -10.61
CA LEU A 262 1.89 11.95 -9.49
C LEU A 262 2.83 10.78 -9.81
N ALA A 263 2.73 10.24 -11.03
CA ALA A 263 3.56 9.15 -11.50
C ALA A 263 5.04 9.54 -11.57
N ALA A 264 5.37 10.73 -12.07
CA ALA A 264 6.73 11.20 -12.23
C ALA A 264 7.38 11.78 -10.95
N SER A 265 6.59 12.11 -9.93
CA SER A 265 7.09 12.82 -8.76
C SER A 265 7.93 11.96 -7.81
N HIS A 266 9.01 12.56 -7.29
CA HIS A 266 9.76 12.06 -6.12
C HIS A 266 9.53 12.93 -4.87
N ARG A 267 8.72 13.99 -4.99
CA ARG A 267 8.52 14.99 -3.93
C ARG A 267 7.38 14.54 -3.03
N ALA A 268 7.72 14.18 -1.79
CA ALA A 268 6.74 13.68 -0.81
C ALA A 268 5.50 14.59 -0.66
N SER A 269 5.70 15.91 -0.62
CA SER A 269 4.60 16.88 -0.50
C SER A 269 3.69 16.93 -1.72
N GLU A 270 4.24 16.77 -2.93
CA GLU A 270 3.47 16.77 -4.18
C GLU A 270 2.66 15.47 -4.31
N ILE A 271 3.30 14.34 -4.02
CA ILE A 271 2.64 13.02 -3.97
C ILE A 271 1.48 13.07 -2.98
N ALA A 272 1.72 13.54 -1.76
CA ALA A 272 0.68 13.64 -0.74
C ALA A 272 -0.47 14.57 -1.15
N SER A 273 -0.14 15.72 -1.73
CA SER A 273 -1.15 16.68 -2.19
C SER A 273 -2.04 16.08 -3.29
N LEU A 274 -1.44 15.44 -4.30
CA LEU A 274 -2.18 14.81 -5.40
C LEU A 274 -3.01 13.62 -4.91
N VAL A 275 -2.46 12.79 -4.02
CA VAL A 275 -3.21 11.68 -3.41
C VAL A 275 -4.45 12.20 -2.70
N VAL A 276 -4.32 13.20 -1.82
CA VAL A 276 -5.47 13.67 -1.03
C VAL A 276 -6.47 14.45 -1.90
N VAL A 277 -6.01 15.21 -2.90
CA VAL A 277 -6.92 15.85 -3.88
C VAL A 277 -7.72 14.83 -4.66
N GLY A 278 -7.07 13.78 -5.18
CA GLY A 278 -7.76 12.73 -5.91
C GLY A 278 -8.74 11.96 -5.02
N LEU A 279 -8.33 11.62 -3.79
CA LEU A 279 -9.20 10.94 -2.83
C LEU A 279 -10.45 11.78 -2.51
N ALA A 280 -10.28 13.08 -2.29
CA ALA A 280 -11.38 13.98 -1.98
C ALA A 280 -12.35 14.12 -3.17
N ARG A 281 -11.83 14.21 -4.40
CA ARG A 281 -12.65 14.31 -5.63
C ARG A 281 -13.34 12.99 -6.00
N ALA A 282 -12.74 11.86 -5.66
CA ALA A 282 -13.33 10.54 -5.90
C ALA A 282 -14.40 10.15 -4.86
N ALA A 283 -14.38 10.78 -3.68
CA ALA A 283 -15.34 10.53 -2.60
C ALA A 283 -16.65 11.34 -2.72
N THR A 284 -16.70 12.33 -3.62
CA THR A 284 -17.88 13.19 -3.90
C THR A 284 -18.69 12.68 -5.08
#